data_AF-A0A949INL3-F1
#
_entry.id   AF-A0A949INL3-F1
#
_cell.length_a   1.000
_cell.length_b   1.000
_cell.length_c   1.000
_cell.angle_alpha   90.00
_cell.angle_beta   90.00
_cell.angle_gamma   90.00
#
_symmetry.space_group_name_H-M   'P 1'
#
loop_
_entity.id
_entity.type
_entity.pdbx_description
1 polymer ?
#
loop_
_entity_poly.entity_id
_entity_poly.type
_entity_poly.pdbx_seq_one_letter_code
_entity_poly.pdbx_strand_id
1 'polypeptide(L)'
;MLRLVVVLIVLLGALAVGGYLYWTNSPLYAFQEAALAVKNHDETGLKRRVVIDNVIDHLLEDLVVQPALSTPHLSGFQSQVLAGALAMAKKSMTDGLLDSIHKSVATTPQSAILLTQTCLSPLQYFGLTPALAAPGERRRMLAQVDTGAGKLKQLLNAAGREMANETKKLRTTAFNRMQTYIHNHPSTVPGRLLDCPPEERGRHARIMLEEYGLTVKNFKGLACCSTTSDIIGRESGKVGFNFYSPKIGNQIEIDFEMIKDLESKEWRINSLSNIAQVMEQLEPAYQTDIHELVEYSLSGMSNKNMETDMHGMTERLKQDPTTQNLLNNIKLRF
;
A
#
# COMPACT_ATOMS: atom_id res chain seq x y z
N MET A 1 -20.52 -61.89 -12.38
CA MET A 1 -20.50 -61.07 -11.14
C MET A 1 -19.15 -60.41 -10.91
N LEU A 2 -18.04 -61.15 -10.76
CA LEU A 2 -16.70 -60.57 -10.51
C LEU A 2 -16.27 -59.48 -11.52
N ARG A 3 -16.50 -59.71 -12.82
CA ARG A 3 -16.18 -58.72 -13.87
C ARG A 3 -16.98 -57.42 -13.77
N LEU A 4 -18.25 -57.48 -13.34
CA LEU A 4 -19.08 -56.27 -13.15
C LEU A 4 -18.65 -55.48 -11.90
N VAL A 5 -18.26 -56.18 -10.84
CA VAL A 5 -17.73 -55.56 -9.61
C VAL A 5 -16.41 -54.85 -9.88
N VAL A 6 -15.50 -55.47 -10.64
CA VAL A 6 -14.22 -54.85 -11.04
C VAL A 6 -14.45 -53.59 -11.88
N VAL A 7 -15.36 -53.65 -12.87
CA VAL A 7 -15.71 -52.48 -13.69
C VAL A 7 -16.29 -51.34 -12.85
N LEU A 8 -17.16 -51.64 -11.89
CA LEU A 8 -17.75 -50.64 -10.99
C LEU A 8 -16.71 -49.98 -10.08
N ILE A 9 -15.76 -50.75 -9.53
CA ILE A 9 -14.68 -50.22 -8.69
C ILE A 9 -13.75 -49.31 -9.50
N VAL A 10 -13.40 -49.70 -10.73
CA VAL A 10 -12.59 -48.86 -11.64
C VAL A 10 -13.32 -47.56 -11.97
N LEU A 11 -14.64 -47.62 -12.20
CA LEU A 11 -15.45 -46.43 -12.47
C LEU A 11 -15.50 -45.48 -11.26
N LEU A 12 -15.71 -46.02 -10.05
CA LEU A 12 -15.71 -45.24 -8.82
C LEU A 12 -14.33 -44.63 -8.53
N GLY A 13 -13.26 -45.38 -8.78
CA GLY A 13 -11.89 -44.88 -8.68
C GLY A 13 -11.63 -43.74 -9.67
N ALA A 14 -12.06 -43.87 -10.92
CA ALA A 14 -11.93 -42.83 -11.93
C ALA A 14 -12.74 -41.57 -11.57
N LEU A 15 -13.95 -41.73 -11.03
CA LEU A 15 -14.77 -40.62 -10.54
C LEU A 15 -14.15 -39.93 -9.32
N ALA A 16 -13.58 -40.69 -8.38
CA ALA A 16 -12.88 -40.16 -7.22
C ALA A 16 -11.62 -39.38 -7.62
N VAL A 17 -10.80 -39.93 -8.53
CA VAL A 17 -9.60 -39.27 -9.05
C VAL A 17 -9.98 -38.04 -9.88
N GLY A 18 -10.96 -38.16 -10.77
CA GLY A 18 -11.45 -37.04 -11.59
C GLY A 18 -12.05 -35.92 -10.74
N GLY A 19 -12.84 -36.28 -9.72
CA GLY A 19 -13.40 -35.33 -8.75
C GLY A 19 -12.33 -34.64 -7.90
N TYR A 20 -11.31 -35.37 -7.44
CA TYR A 20 -10.17 -34.81 -6.73
C TYR A 20 -9.40 -33.82 -7.60
N LEU A 21 -9.07 -34.20 -8.85
CA LEU A 21 -8.37 -33.31 -9.79
C LEU A 21 -9.19 -32.05 -10.11
N TYR A 22 -10.52 -32.20 -10.26
CA TYR A 22 -11.40 -31.05 -10.45
C TYR A 22 -11.38 -30.11 -9.24
N TRP A 23 -11.48 -30.67 -8.04
CA TRP A 23 -11.42 -29.91 -6.78
C TRP A 23 -10.09 -29.17 -6.61
N THR A 24 -8.96 -29.82 -6.83
CA THR A 24 -7.63 -29.21 -6.70
C THR A 24 -7.37 -28.08 -7.72
N ASN A 25 -8.11 -28.09 -8.83
CA ASN A 25 -8.05 -27.05 -9.87
C ASN A 25 -9.08 -25.94 -9.67
N SER A 26 -9.75 -25.88 -8.51
CA SER A 26 -10.73 -24.84 -8.20
C SER A 26 -10.10 -23.65 -7.49
N PRO A 27 -10.65 -22.43 -7.64
CA PRO A 27 -10.18 -21.26 -6.90
C PRO A 27 -10.43 -21.40 -5.38
N LEU A 28 -11.49 -22.12 -4.99
CA LEU A 28 -11.81 -22.37 -3.58
C LEU A 28 -10.75 -23.25 -2.89
N TYR A 29 -10.17 -24.22 -3.60
CA TYR A 29 -9.05 -25.01 -3.09
C TYR A 29 -7.83 -24.14 -2.78
N ALA A 30 -7.51 -23.18 -3.65
CA ALA A 30 -6.40 -22.26 -3.41
C ALA A 30 -6.60 -21.39 -2.16
N PHE A 31 -7.84 -20.97 -1.85
CA PHE A 31 -8.16 -20.31 -0.58
C PHE A 31 -7.91 -21.20 0.63
N GLN A 32 -8.32 -22.46 0.57
CA GLN A 32 -8.12 -23.41 1.67
C GLN A 32 -6.63 -23.67 1.91
N GLU A 33 -5.87 -23.91 0.85
CA GLU A 33 -4.42 -24.10 0.92
C GLU A 33 -3.70 -22.86 1.44
N ALA A 34 -4.11 -21.65 1.03
CA ALA A 34 -3.56 -20.41 1.57
C ALA A 34 -3.84 -20.29 3.08
N ALA A 35 -5.07 -20.59 3.52
CA ALA A 35 -5.44 -20.57 4.93
C ALA A 35 -4.68 -21.62 5.76
N LEU A 36 -4.49 -22.83 5.21
CA LEU A 36 -3.67 -23.87 5.83
C LEU A 36 -2.20 -23.48 5.90
N ALA A 37 -1.66 -22.83 4.86
CA ALA A 37 -0.28 -22.36 4.85
C ALA A 37 -0.04 -21.30 5.95
N VAL A 38 -0.96 -20.35 6.13
CA VAL A 38 -0.90 -19.39 7.25
C VAL A 38 -0.96 -20.12 8.60
N LYS A 39 -1.90 -21.06 8.76
CA LYS A 39 -2.06 -21.82 10.00
C LYS A 39 -0.84 -22.67 10.34
N ASN A 40 -0.20 -23.23 9.33
CA ASN A 40 0.95 -24.12 9.48
C ASN A 40 2.29 -23.38 9.45
N HIS A 41 2.30 -22.05 9.41
CA HIS A 41 3.52 -21.25 9.31
C HIS A 41 4.37 -21.56 8.08
N ASP A 42 3.72 -21.94 6.97
CA ASP A 42 4.37 -22.27 5.69
C ASP A 42 4.37 -21.05 4.76
N GLU A 43 5.47 -20.29 4.81
CA GLU A 43 5.67 -19.11 3.95
C GLU A 43 5.71 -19.46 2.45
N THR A 44 6.24 -20.63 2.10
CA THR A 44 6.38 -21.04 0.69
C THR A 44 5.02 -21.43 0.13
N GLY A 45 4.24 -22.19 0.90
CA GLY A 45 2.85 -22.53 0.57
C GLY A 45 1.98 -21.29 0.41
N LEU A 46 2.18 -20.28 1.26
CA LEU A 46 1.45 -19.01 1.16
C LEU A 46 1.81 -18.25 -0.12
N LYS A 47 3.11 -18.04 -0.41
CA LYS A 47 3.58 -17.34 -1.61
C LYS A 47 3.15 -18.03 -2.91
N ARG A 48 2.96 -19.35 -2.87
CA ARG A 48 2.44 -20.13 -4.02
C ARG A 48 0.96 -19.84 -4.31
N ARG A 49 0.16 -19.50 -3.29
CA ARG A 49 -1.30 -19.32 -3.37
C ARG A 49 -1.77 -17.88 -3.27
N VAL A 50 -0.91 -16.96 -2.82
CA VAL A 50 -1.27 -15.54 -2.61
C VAL A 50 -0.18 -14.66 -3.21
N VAL A 51 -0.60 -13.75 -4.10
CA VAL A 51 0.29 -12.70 -4.62
C VAL A 51 0.26 -11.54 -3.62
N ILE A 52 1.01 -11.69 -2.53
CA ILE A 52 0.97 -10.77 -1.36
C ILE A 52 1.22 -9.32 -1.80
N ASP A 53 2.19 -9.09 -2.68
CA ASP A 53 2.51 -7.75 -3.19
C ASP A 53 1.31 -7.11 -3.89
N ASN A 54 0.64 -7.85 -4.77
CA ASN A 54 -0.55 -7.36 -5.48
C ASN A 54 -1.71 -7.12 -4.51
N VAL A 55 -1.94 -8.01 -3.55
CA VAL A 55 -3.02 -7.85 -2.57
C VAL A 55 -2.82 -6.56 -1.77
N ILE A 56 -1.60 -6.31 -1.27
CA ILE A 56 -1.29 -5.09 -0.52
C ILE A 56 -1.40 -3.85 -1.42
N ASP A 57 -0.87 -3.92 -2.64
CA ASP A 57 -0.86 -2.79 -3.57
C ASP A 57 -2.29 -2.34 -3.91
N HIS A 58 -3.17 -3.27 -4.29
CA HIS A 58 -4.59 -2.97 -4.58
C HIS A 58 -5.33 -2.52 -3.32
N LEU A 59 -5.08 -3.15 -2.18
CA LEU A 59 -5.69 -2.75 -0.91
C LEU A 59 -5.36 -1.30 -0.57
N LEU A 60 -4.08 -0.91 -0.64
CA LEU A 60 -3.66 0.47 -0.36
C LEU A 60 -4.13 1.43 -1.44
N GLU A 61 -4.19 1.00 -2.69
CA GLU A 61 -4.69 1.81 -3.80
C GLU A 61 -6.16 2.16 -3.58
N ASP A 62 -7.02 1.16 -3.36
CA ASP A 62 -8.47 1.32 -3.23
C ASP A 62 -8.87 1.99 -1.92
N LEU A 63 -8.13 1.70 -0.84
CA LEU A 63 -8.42 2.28 0.47
C LEU A 63 -7.79 3.66 0.65
N VAL A 64 -6.50 3.81 0.39
CA VAL A 64 -5.79 5.04 0.78
C VAL A 64 -5.62 5.97 -0.40
N VAL A 65 -5.18 5.45 -1.55
CA VAL A 65 -4.75 6.30 -2.66
C VAL A 65 -5.93 6.93 -3.39
N GLN A 66 -6.89 6.12 -3.84
CA GLN A 66 -8.03 6.60 -4.60
C GLN A 66 -8.88 7.59 -3.79
N PRO A 67 -9.25 7.33 -2.51
CA PRO A 67 -9.99 8.30 -1.73
C PRO A 67 -9.20 9.59 -1.49
N ALA A 68 -7.88 9.51 -1.24
CA ALA A 68 -7.05 10.69 -1.06
C ALA A 68 -6.97 11.54 -2.34
N LEU A 69 -6.80 10.91 -3.51
CA LEU A 69 -6.75 11.61 -4.80
C LEU A 69 -8.11 12.18 -5.22
N SER A 70 -9.21 11.62 -4.72
CA SER A 70 -10.57 12.11 -4.94
C SER A 70 -10.95 13.33 -4.08
N THR A 71 -10.06 13.78 -3.18
CA THR A 71 -10.34 14.91 -2.28
C THR A 71 -10.77 16.14 -3.09
N PRO A 72 -11.92 16.76 -2.77
CA PRO A 72 -12.44 17.88 -3.53
C PRO A 72 -11.56 19.14 -3.38
N HIS A 73 -11.70 20.08 -4.32
CA HIS A 73 -11.10 21.41 -4.25
C HIS A 73 -9.57 21.51 -4.19
N LEU A 74 -8.83 20.44 -4.48
CA LEU A 74 -7.37 20.50 -4.59
C LEU A 74 -6.93 21.26 -5.85
N SER A 75 -6.00 22.20 -5.68
CA SER A 75 -5.29 22.80 -6.81
C SER A 75 -4.34 21.79 -7.48
N GLY A 76 -4.06 21.94 -8.78
CA GLY A 76 -3.16 21.02 -9.48
C GLY A 76 -1.76 20.88 -8.85
N PHE A 77 -1.28 21.93 -8.17
CA PHE A 77 -0.05 21.87 -7.39
C PHE A 77 -0.19 21.06 -6.11
N GLN A 78 -1.27 21.29 -5.35
CA GLN A 78 -1.59 20.47 -4.17
C GLN A 78 -1.74 19.00 -4.54
N SER A 79 -2.37 18.67 -5.67
CA SER A 79 -2.46 17.29 -6.18
C SER A 79 -1.08 16.68 -6.46
N GLN A 80 -0.10 17.44 -6.98
CA GLN A 80 1.26 16.94 -7.21
C GLN A 80 2.05 16.73 -5.91
N VAL A 81 1.90 17.65 -4.95
CA VAL A 81 2.51 17.50 -3.62
C VAL A 81 1.89 16.30 -2.90
N LEU A 82 0.57 16.17 -2.96
CA LEU A 82 -0.19 15.04 -2.43
C LEU A 82 0.27 13.72 -3.03
N ALA A 83 0.32 13.60 -4.35
CA ALA A 83 0.76 12.36 -5.01
C ALA A 83 2.15 11.93 -4.54
N GLY A 84 3.07 12.87 -4.34
CA GLY A 84 4.39 12.59 -3.79
C GLY A 84 4.37 12.17 -2.32
N ALA A 85 3.58 12.84 -1.48
CA ALA A 85 3.40 12.47 -0.08
C ALA A 85 2.75 11.09 0.08
N LEU A 86 1.74 10.82 -0.74
CA LEU A 86 0.98 9.59 -0.80
C LEU A 86 1.84 8.43 -1.31
N ALA A 87 2.72 8.65 -2.29
CA ALA A 87 3.69 7.64 -2.71
C ALA A 87 4.66 7.24 -1.58
N MET A 88 5.08 8.20 -0.74
CA MET A 88 5.90 7.90 0.45
C MET A 88 5.10 7.15 1.51
N ALA A 89 3.85 7.54 1.75
CA ALA A 89 2.95 6.86 2.67
C ALA A 89 2.66 5.42 2.23
N LYS A 90 2.26 5.22 0.97
CA LYS A 90 2.01 3.91 0.35
C LYS A 90 3.23 3.02 0.51
N LYS A 91 4.42 3.48 0.12
CA LYS A 91 5.66 2.72 0.27
C LYS A 91 5.92 2.31 1.73
N SER A 92 5.80 3.25 2.66
CA SER A 92 5.99 2.95 4.09
C SER A 92 4.98 1.94 4.63
N MET A 93 3.74 1.97 4.16
CA MET A 93 2.71 1.00 4.54
C MET A 93 2.97 -0.37 3.91
N THR A 94 3.35 -0.42 2.63
CA THR A 94 3.71 -1.66 1.94
C THR A 94 4.85 -2.37 2.65
N ASP A 95 5.96 -1.66 2.92
CA ASP A 95 7.12 -2.24 3.60
C ASP A 95 6.73 -2.80 5.00
N GLY A 96 5.90 -2.05 5.75
CA GLY A 96 5.43 -2.48 7.07
C GLY A 96 4.45 -3.66 7.04
N LEU A 97 3.56 -3.72 6.05
CA LEU A 97 2.61 -4.83 5.87
C LEU A 97 3.33 -6.11 5.44
N LEU A 98 4.29 -6.00 4.51
CA LEU A 98 5.11 -7.14 4.09
C LEU A 98 5.92 -7.72 5.26
N ASP A 99 6.58 -6.86 6.04
CA ASP A 99 7.32 -7.29 7.24
C ASP A 99 6.39 -7.95 8.26
N SER A 100 5.20 -7.38 8.49
CA SER A 100 4.21 -7.95 9.41
C SER A 100 3.68 -9.31 8.95
N ILE A 101 3.40 -9.48 7.66
CA ILE A 101 2.95 -10.76 7.09
C ILE A 101 4.05 -11.79 7.23
N HIS A 102 5.28 -11.48 6.81
CA HIS A 102 6.40 -12.42 6.94
C HIS A 102 6.64 -12.83 8.39
N LYS A 103 6.63 -11.88 9.34
CA LYS A 103 6.74 -12.19 10.78
C LYS A 103 5.59 -13.08 11.25
N SER A 104 4.34 -12.75 10.92
CA SER A 104 3.17 -13.52 11.36
C SER A 104 3.18 -14.97 10.86
N VAL A 105 3.68 -15.19 9.64
CA VAL A 105 3.77 -16.52 9.04
C VAL A 105 5.00 -17.26 9.55
N ALA A 106 6.14 -16.59 9.77
CA ALA A 106 7.37 -17.22 10.23
C ALA A 106 7.38 -17.61 11.74
N THR A 107 6.51 -17.02 12.57
CA THR A 107 6.59 -17.20 14.03
C THR A 107 5.75 -18.40 14.51
N THR A 108 6.40 -19.51 14.86
CA THR A 108 5.78 -20.73 15.43
C THR A 108 4.98 -20.45 16.73
N PRO A 109 3.87 -21.18 17.05
CA PRO A 109 2.97 -20.87 18.17
C PRO A 109 3.54 -21.00 19.59
N GLN A 110 4.82 -21.33 19.77
CA GLN A 110 5.42 -21.55 21.08
C GLN A 110 5.88 -20.27 21.80
N SER A 111 5.87 -19.12 21.14
CA SER A 111 6.29 -17.84 21.75
C SER A 111 5.11 -16.97 22.23
N ALA A 112 3.86 -17.34 21.93
CA ALA A 112 2.69 -16.51 22.20
C ALA A 112 2.23 -16.50 23.67
N ILE A 113 2.87 -17.29 24.56
CA ILE A 113 2.47 -17.40 25.97
C ILE A 113 3.27 -16.44 26.89
N LEU A 114 4.27 -15.72 26.37
CA LEU A 114 5.15 -14.88 27.21
C LEU A 114 5.06 -13.36 26.96
N LEU A 115 3.92 -12.88 26.44
CA LEU A 115 3.62 -11.43 26.38
C LEU A 115 2.33 -11.06 27.12
N THR A 116 1.95 -11.87 28.11
CA THR A 116 1.04 -11.39 29.16
C THR A 116 1.86 -11.01 30.39
N GLN A 117 1.73 -9.75 30.77
CA GLN A 117 2.11 -9.10 32.04
C GLN A 117 3.37 -8.23 32.07
N THR A 118 3.11 -6.98 32.46
CA THR A 118 3.98 -5.93 33.03
C THR A 118 4.79 -5.08 32.04
N CYS A 119 4.96 -3.78 32.17
CA CYS A 119 4.32 -2.68 32.91
C CYS A 119 4.88 -1.38 32.29
N LEU A 120 4.09 -0.31 32.29
CA LEU A 120 4.45 1.12 32.29
C LEU A 120 5.94 1.53 32.20
N SER A 121 6.31 2.30 31.16
CA SER A 121 6.95 3.64 31.30
C SER A 121 7.12 4.35 29.94
N PRO A 122 7.14 5.70 29.92
CA PRO A 122 7.11 6.55 28.72
C PRO A 122 8.53 6.81 28.17
N LEU A 123 8.59 7.26 26.92
CA LEU A 123 9.78 7.60 26.09
C LEU A 123 10.34 6.44 25.26
N GLN A 124 9.92 6.41 24.00
CA GLN A 124 10.86 6.42 22.87
C GLN A 124 10.17 7.02 21.64
N TYR A 125 10.36 8.34 21.55
CA TYR A 125 10.20 9.19 20.39
C TYR A 125 10.96 8.58 19.18
N PHE A 126 10.30 8.56 18.01
CA PHE A 126 10.87 8.41 16.65
C PHE A 126 11.58 7.09 16.28
N GLY A 127 10.93 6.32 15.39
CA GLY A 127 11.50 5.11 14.78
C GLY A 127 11.13 4.86 13.31
N LEU A 128 10.69 5.88 12.56
CA LEU A 128 10.60 5.81 11.10
C LEU A 128 11.47 6.91 10.49
N THR A 129 12.77 6.64 10.41
CA THR A 129 13.63 7.30 9.42
C THR A 129 13.29 6.70 8.06
N PRO A 130 12.78 7.46 7.07
CA PRO A 130 12.85 6.98 5.71
C PRO A 130 14.33 6.83 5.38
N ALA A 131 14.74 5.60 5.08
CA ALA A 131 16.08 5.28 4.64
C ALA A 131 16.44 6.22 3.48
N LEU A 132 17.37 7.13 3.76
CA LEU A 132 18.24 7.74 2.76
C LEU A 132 19.03 6.61 2.11
N ALA A 133 18.55 6.10 0.97
CA ALA A 133 19.38 5.32 0.06
C ALA A 133 20.29 6.27 -0.74
N ALA A 134 21.39 6.57 -0.05
CA ALA A 134 22.78 6.94 -0.37
C ALA A 134 23.30 7.25 -1.81
N PRO A 135 24.45 7.97 -1.89
CA PRO A 135 25.14 8.43 -3.10
C PRO A 135 26.33 7.54 -3.54
N GLY A 136 26.82 7.73 -4.78
CA GLY A 136 28.13 7.22 -5.26
C GLY A 136 28.14 6.85 -6.75
N GLU A 137 28.41 7.79 -7.66
CA GLU A 137 29.72 8.07 -8.29
C GLU A 137 30.17 7.14 -9.43
N ARG A 138 30.27 7.67 -10.67
CA ARG A 138 31.58 7.92 -11.34
C ARG A 138 31.48 8.58 -12.72
N ARG A 139 32.28 9.65 -12.85
CA ARG A 139 33.00 10.16 -14.04
C ARG A 139 32.20 10.59 -15.28
N ARG A 140 32.38 11.85 -15.66
CA ARG A 140 33.51 12.28 -16.50
C ARG A 140 33.81 13.77 -16.24
N MET A 141 35.03 14.05 -15.75
CA MET A 141 35.65 15.34 -15.97
C MET A 141 35.81 15.50 -17.49
N LEU A 142 35.03 16.39 -18.08
CA LEU A 142 35.37 16.99 -19.36
C LEU A 142 35.61 18.46 -19.07
N ALA A 143 36.89 18.83 -19.09
CA ALA A 143 37.29 20.20 -19.30
C ALA A 143 36.65 20.64 -20.62
N GLN A 144 35.67 21.55 -20.56
CA GLN A 144 35.15 22.21 -21.74
C GLN A 144 35.22 23.72 -21.56
N VAL A 145 35.98 24.27 -22.50
CA VAL A 145 36.21 25.66 -22.88
C VAL A 145 35.02 26.58 -22.63
N ASP A 146 35.38 27.73 -22.07
CA ASP A 146 34.52 28.82 -21.62
C ASP A 146 33.72 29.43 -22.78
N THR A 147 32.46 29.04 -22.91
CA THR A 147 31.46 29.73 -23.75
C THR A 147 30.21 29.97 -22.92
N GLY A 148 29.63 31.17 -23.02
CA GLY A 148 28.53 31.66 -22.16
C GLY A 148 27.29 30.75 -22.07
N ALA A 149 27.11 29.83 -23.03
CA ALA A 149 26.06 28.81 -23.01
C ALA A 149 26.24 27.72 -21.93
N GLY A 150 27.47 27.40 -21.52
CA GLY A 150 27.74 26.41 -20.46
C GLY A 150 27.37 26.91 -19.07
N LYS A 151 27.57 28.21 -18.82
CA LYS A 151 27.25 28.87 -17.55
C LYS A 151 25.75 29.05 -17.33
N LEU A 152 24.99 29.33 -18.40
CA LEU A 152 23.52 29.37 -18.35
C LEU A 152 22.92 27.99 -18.07
N LYS A 153 23.47 26.91 -18.66
CA LYS A 153 23.07 25.53 -18.34
C LYS A 153 23.37 25.16 -16.89
N GLN A 154 24.47 25.64 -16.31
CA GLN A 154 24.77 25.41 -14.89
C GLN A 154 23.78 26.13 -13.96
N LEU A 155 23.38 27.36 -14.27
CA LEU A 155 22.35 28.09 -13.53
C LEU A 155 20.98 27.42 -13.64
N LEU A 156 20.56 26.98 -14.82
CA LEU A 156 19.31 26.25 -15.02
C LEU A 156 19.32 24.89 -14.28
N ASN A 157 20.46 24.19 -14.26
CA ASN A 157 20.61 22.96 -13.51
C ASN A 157 20.69 23.16 -11.99
N ALA A 158 21.13 24.32 -11.52
CA ALA A 158 21.13 24.70 -10.11
C ALA A 158 19.71 25.10 -9.66
N ALA A 159 19.05 25.98 -10.43
CA ALA A 159 17.66 26.37 -10.20
C ALA A 159 16.71 25.16 -10.25
N GLY A 160 16.88 24.26 -11.23
CA GLY A 160 16.10 23.02 -11.30
C GLY A 160 16.35 22.07 -10.13
N ARG A 161 17.58 22.02 -9.60
CA ARG A 161 17.91 21.22 -8.41
C ARG A 161 17.30 21.81 -7.14
N GLU A 162 17.34 23.13 -6.98
CA GLU A 162 16.73 23.79 -5.82
C GLU A 162 15.19 23.71 -5.87
N MET A 163 14.58 23.88 -7.03
CA MET A 163 13.14 23.65 -7.20
C MET A 163 12.74 22.19 -6.89
N ALA A 164 13.55 21.21 -7.30
CA ALA A 164 13.33 19.81 -6.94
C ALA A 164 13.48 19.57 -5.43
N ASN A 165 14.43 20.25 -4.77
CA ASN A 165 14.62 20.17 -3.32
C ASN A 165 13.44 20.80 -2.55
N GLU A 166 12.92 21.94 -2.99
CA GLU A 166 11.74 22.55 -2.36
C GLU A 166 10.48 21.70 -2.58
N THR A 167 10.29 21.17 -3.79
CA THR A 167 9.19 20.22 -4.05
C THR A 167 9.30 18.97 -3.17
N LYS A 168 10.52 18.44 -2.99
CA LYS A 168 10.78 17.33 -2.07
C LYS A 168 10.44 17.70 -0.63
N LYS A 169 10.85 18.89 -0.17
CA LYS A 169 10.55 19.40 1.18
C LYS A 169 9.04 19.53 1.40
N LEU A 170 8.29 20.00 0.41
CA LEU A 170 6.83 20.11 0.50
C LEU A 170 6.14 18.75 0.59
N ARG A 171 6.57 17.78 -0.24
CA ARG A 171 6.09 16.39 -0.13
C ARG A 171 6.38 15.80 1.24
N THR A 172 7.59 15.99 1.78
CA THR A 172 7.96 15.54 3.13
C THR A 172 7.14 16.25 4.20
N THR A 173 6.89 17.55 4.05
CA THR A 173 6.08 18.34 4.98
C THR A 173 4.64 17.85 4.99
N ALA A 174 4.04 17.61 3.81
CA ALA A 174 2.70 17.06 3.69
C ALA A 174 2.62 15.68 4.34
N PHE A 175 3.58 14.80 4.06
CA PHE A 175 3.67 13.48 4.71
C PHE A 175 3.77 13.58 6.24
N ASN A 176 4.63 14.45 6.77
CA ASN A 176 4.75 14.65 8.22
C ASN A 176 3.45 15.15 8.83
N ARG A 177 2.73 16.05 8.14
CA ARG A 177 1.42 16.54 8.59
C ARG A 177 0.36 15.45 8.56
N MET A 178 0.37 14.54 7.59
CA MET A 178 -0.49 13.35 7.60
C MET A 178 -0.25 12.52 8.86
N GLN A 179 1.02 12.28 9.21
CA GLN A 179 1.37 11.57 10.45
C GLN A 179 0.88 12.32 11.70
N THR A 180 1.04 13.65 11.73
CA THR A 180 0.50 14.47 12.83
C THR A 180 -1.02 14.39 12.93
N TYR A 181 -1.73 14.40 11.79
CA TYR A 181 -3.18 14.27 11.75
C TYR A 181 -3.63 12.94 12.34
N ILE A 182 -3.02 11.83 11.89
CA ILE A 182 -3.28 10.47 12.38
C ILE A 182 -3.14 10.41 13.91
N HIS A 183 -2.05 10.98 14.44
CA HIS A 183 -1.79 11.01 15.89
C HIS A 183 -2.83 11.82 16.67
N ASN A 184 -3.31 12.92 16.10
CA ASN A 184 -4.29 13.78 16.76
C ASN A 184 -5.74 13.27 16.62
N HIS A 185 -5.99 12.28 15.74
CA HIS A 185 -7.33 11.76 15.47
C HIS A 185 -7.36 10.22 15.60
N PRO A 186 -7.11 9.67 16.80
CA PRO A 186 -6.99 8.22 17.01
C PRO A 186 -8.30 7.45 16.80
N SER A 187 -9.45 8.14 16.74
CA SER A 187 -10.76 7.55 16.48
C SER A 187 -11.04 7.29 15.00
N THR A 188 -10.33 7.97 14.09
CA THR A 188 -10.49 7.80 12.63
C THR A 188 -9.91 6.46 12.18
N VAL A 189 -10.35 5.93 11.03
CA VAL A 189 -9.81 4.67 10.51
C VAL A 189 -8.27 4.69 10.36
N PRO A 190 -7.66 5.74 9.76
CA PRO A 190 -6.20 5.85 9.72
C PRO A 190 -5.57 5.97 11.11
N GLY A 191 -6.19 6.73 12.02
CA GLY A 191 -5.75 6.86 13.42
C GLY A 191 -5.67 5.51 14.13
N ARG A 192 -6.78 4.76 14.16
CA ARG A 192 -6.88 3.48 14.85
C ARG A 192 -5.86 2.43 14.37
N LEU A 193 -5.51 2.48 13.08
CA LEU A 193 -4.61 1.52 12.45
C LEU A 193 -3.14 1.94 12.50
N LEU A 194 -2.85 3.25 12.38
CA LEU A 194 -1.50 3.75 12.17
C LEU A 194 -0.92 4.50 13.37
N ASP A 195 -1.76 5.00 14.28
CA ASP A 195 -1.36 5.62 15.56
C ASP A 195 -0.96 4.56 16.62
N CYS A 196 -0.24 3.53 16.19
CA CYS A 196 0.34 2.55 17.09
C CYS A 196 1.71 2.08 16.57
N PRO A 197 2.58 1.60 17.48
CA PRO A 197 3.87 1.05 17.10
C PRO A 197 3.70 -0.06 16.05
N PRO A 198 4.63 -0.20 15.08
CA PRO A 198 4.52 -1.22 14.02
C PRO A 198 4.24 -2.63 14.53
N GLU A 199 4.77 -2.99 15.69
CA GLU A 199 4.58 -4.30 16.33
C GLU A 199 3.15 -4.53 16.84
N GLU A 200 2.43 -3.47 17.22
CA GLU A 200 1.06 -3.56 17.73
C GLU A 200 0.00 -3.40 16.64
N ARG A 201 0.37 -2.93 15.44
CA ARG A 201 -0.55 -2.71 14.32
C ARG A 201 -1.36 -3.94 13.96
N GLY A 202 -0.74 -5.13 14.00
CA GLY A 202 -1.44 -6.39 13.74
C GLY A 202 -2.57 -6.66 14.75
N ARG A 203 -2.35 -6.32 16.04
CA ARG A 203 -3.36 -6.44 17.08
C ARG A 203 -4.50 -5.43 16.87
N HIS A 204 -4.17 -4.18 16.56
CA HIS A 204 -5.16 -3.14 16.29
C HIS A 204 -6.01 -3.46 15.05
N ALA A 205 -5.37 -3.89 13.96
CA ALA A 205 -6.04 -4.36 12.76
C ALA A 205 -7.00 -5.52 13.08
N ARG A 206 -6.54 -6.51 13.86
CA ARG A 206 -7.38 -7.63 14.29
C ARG A 206 -8.61 -7.18 15.08
N ILE A 207 -8.44 -6.26 16.04
CA ILE A 207 -9.57 -5.72 16.82
C ILE A 207 -10.58 -5.02 15.90
N MET A 208 -10.11 -4.22 14.94
CA MET A 208 -10.99 -3.57 13.95
C MET A 208 -11.73 -4.60 13.08
N LEU A 209 -11.04 -5.65 12.61
CA LEU A 209 -11.67 -6.73 11.86
C LEU A 209 -12.73 -7.48 12.70
N GLU A 210 -12.46 -7.71 13.99
CA GLU A 210 -13.39 -8.34 14.92
C GLU A 210 -14.65 -7.47 15.15
N GLU A 211 -14.47 -6.16 15.35
CA GLU A 211 -15.57 -5.18 15.45
C GLU A 211 -16.41 -5.13 14.17
N TYR A 212 -15.78 -5.20 13.01
CA TYR A 212 -16.47 -5.21 11.72
C TYR A 212 -17.16 -6.54 11.43
N GLY A 213 -16.89 -7.57 12.24
CA GLY A 213 -17.51 -8.88 12.12
C GLY A 213 -16.80 -9.82 11.17
N LEU A 214 -15.57 -9.52 10.78
CA LEU A 214 -14.72 -10.37 9.93
C LEU A 214 -14.08 -11.49 10.76
N THR A 215 -14.94 -12.31 11.35
CA THR A 215 -14.55 -13.44 12.19
C THR A 215 -15.22 -14.73 11.73
N VAL A 216 -14.62 -15.86 12.10
CA VAL A 216 -15.17 -17.20 11.81
C VAL A 216 -16.60 -17.37 12.36
N LYS A 217 -16.93 -16.74 13.50
CA LYS A 217 -18.27 -16.81 14.12
C LYS A 217 -19.35 -16.14 13.28
N ASN A 218 -18.95 -15.12 12.53
CA ASN A 218 -19.85 -14.31 11.73
C ASN A 218 -19.89 -14.73 10.27
N PHE A 219 -19.06 -15.69 9.86
CA PHE A 219 -19.07 -16.25 8.52
C PHE A 219 -20.42 -16.89 8.20
N LYS A 220 -21.04 -16.50 7.08
CA LYS A 220 -22.35 -16.97 6.61
C LYS A 220 -22.27 -17.86 5.39
N GLY A 221 -21.11 -18.01 4.78
CA GLY A 221 -20.87 -18.92 3.67
C GLY A 221 -20.29 -18.26 2.43
N LEU A 222 -20.30 -19.02 1.34
CA LEU A 222 -19.84 -18.59 0.04
C LEU A 222 -20.95 -17.75 -0.64
N ALA A 223 -20.60 -16.54 -1.08
CA ALA A 223 -21.50 -15.64 -1.80
C ALA A 223 -21.48 -15.94 -3.30
N CYS A 224 -20.28 -16.00 -3.89
CA CYS A 224 -20.09 -16.32 -5.28
C CYS A 224 -18.78 -17.11 -5.51
N CYS A 225 -18.75 -17.90 -6.57
CA CYS A 225 -17.54 -18.51 -7.10
C CYS A 225 -17.73 -18.64 -8.61
N SER A 226 -17.04 -17.80 -9.37
CA SER A 226 -17.12 -17.79 -10.83
C SER A 226 -15.74 -17.74 -11.43
N THR A 227 -15.54 -18.41 -12.56
CA THR A 227 -14.30 -18.38 -13.33
C THR A 227 -14.60 -17.87 -14.73
N THR A 228 -13.80 -16.92 -15.20
CA THR A 228 -13.89 -16.33 -16.53
C THR A 228 -12.60 -16.65 -17.27
N SER A 229 -12.69 -16.97 -18.56
CA SER A 229 -11.51 -17.13 -19.42
C SER A 229 -11.51 -16.01 -20.45
N ASP A 230 -10.39 -15.31 -20.55
CA ASP A 230 -10.17 -14.33 -21.60
C ASP A 230 -9.88 -15.01 -22.93
N ILE A 231 -10.02 -14.24 -24.02
CA ILE A 231 -9.69 -14.66 -25.40
C ILE A 231 -8.23 -15.10 -25.59
N ILE A 232 -7.34 -14.75 -24.66
CA ILE A 232 -5.91 -15.12 -24.66
C ILE A 232 -5.68 -16.43 -23.84
N GLY A 233 -6.74 -17.03 -23.28
CA GLY A 233 -6.66 -18.22 -22.45
C GLY A 233 -6.16 -17.95 -21.02
N ARG A 234 -6.20 -16.69 -20.57
CA ARG A 234 -5.98 -16.34 -19.16
C ARG A 234 -7.27 -16.61 -18.40
N GLU A 235 -7.19 -17.41 -17.34
CA GLU A 235 -8.31 -17.66 -16.45
C GLU A 235 -8.22 -16.72 -15.25
N SER A 236 -9.30 -15.96 -15.03
CA SER A 236 -9.54 -15.19 -13.82
C SER A 236 -10.73 -15.79 -13.07
N GLY A 237 -10.82 -15.52 -11.78
CA GLY A 237 -11.90 -16.00 -10.95
C GLY A 237 -12.31 -14.97 -9.93
N LYS A 238 -13.55 -15.06 -9.47
CA LYS A 238 -14.08 -14.24 -8.39
C LYS A 238 -14.63 -15.17 -7.32
N VAL A 239 -14.23 -14.96 -6.08
CA VAL A 239 -14.70 -15.72 -4.93
C VAL A 239 -15.19 -14.74 -3.86
N GLY A 240 -16.48 -14.78 -3.57
CA GLY A 240 -17.13 -13.92 -2.59
C GLY A 240 -17.45 -14.69 -1.31
N PHE A 241 -17.25 -14.05 -0.17
CA PHE A 241 -17.57 -14.61 1.15
C PHE A 241 -18.50 -13.66 1.92
N ASN A 242 -19.57 -14.22 2.49
CA ASN A 242 -20.52 -13.45 3.28
C ASN A 242 -20.17 -13.52 4.77
N PHE A 243 -20.18 -12.35 5.41
CA PHE A 243 -20.01 -12.20 6.86
C PHE A 243 -21.16 -11.38 7.43
N TYR A 244 -21.57 -11.66 8.65
CA TYR A 244 -22.47 -10.80 9.40
C TYR A 244 -21.67 -9.75 10.17
N SER A 245 -21.91 -8.47 9.91
CA SER A 245 -21.28 -7.39 10.65
C SER A 245 -22.15 -6.99 11.83
N PRO A 246 -21.68 -7.14 13.08
CA PRO A 246 -22.41 -6.69 14.26
C PRO A 246 -22.50 -5.16 14.31
N LYS A 247 -21.58 -4.46 13.63
CA LYS A 247 -21.53 -2.99 13.58
C LYS A 247 -22.71 -2.38 12.83
N ILE A 248 -23.03 -2.93 11.65
CA ILE A 248 -24.14 -2.44 10.81
C ILE A 248 -25.42 -3.27 10.97
N GLY A 249 -25.36 -4.40 11.68
CA GLY A 249 -26.50 -5.31 11.86
C GLY A 249 -26.94 -6.01 10.57
N ASN A 250 -26.07 -6.10 9.57
CA ASN A 250 -26.36 -6.66 8.25
C ASN A 250 -25.20 -7.52 7.72
N GLN A 251 -25.46 -8.27 6.64
CA GLN A 251 -24.43 -9.04 5.94
C GLN A 251 -23.58 -8.13 5.05
N ILE A 252 -22.28 -8.42 5.01
CA ILE A 252 -21.29 -7.84 4.12
C ILE A 252 -20.69 -8.96 3.26
N GLU A 253 -20.48 -8.68 1.99
CA GLU A 253 -19.81 -9.59 1.04
C GLU A 253 -18.39 -9.07 0.82
N ILE A 254 -17.38 -9.94 0.97
CA ILE A 254 -16.00 -9.64 0.58
C ILE A 254 -15.66 -10.49 -0.64
N ASP A 255 -15.33 -9.80 -1.72
CA ASP A 255 -15.01 -10.40 -3.01
C ASP A 255 -13.52 -10.38 -3.27
N PHE A 256 -12.97 -11.55 -3.53
CA PHE A 256 -11.59 -11.73 -3.92
C PHE A 256 -11.48 -12.03 -5.41
N GLU A 257 -10.53 -11.34 -6.06
CA GLU A 257 -10.13 -11.66 -7.40
C GLU A 257 -9.00 -12.70 -7.37
N MET A 258 -9.17 -13.71 -8.22
CA MET A 258 -8.30 -14.85 -8.37
C MET A 258 -7.70 -14.83 -9.76
N ILE A 259 -6.44 -15.17 -9.88
CA ILE A 259 -5.78 -15.39 -11.17
C ILE A 259 -5.23 -16.81 -11.22
N LYS A 260 -5.28 -17.42 -12.40
CA LYS A 260 -4.60 -18.69 -12.62
C LYS A 260 -3.23 -18.43 -13.21
N ASP A 261 -2.21 -18.90 -12.51
CA ASP A 261 -0.84 -18.79 -12.98
C ASP A 261 -0.65 -19.63 -14.25
N LEU A 262 -0.04 -19.04 -15.28
CA LEU A 262 0.09 -19.68 -16.59
C LEU A 262 1.09 -20.83 -16.59
N GLU A 263 2.13 -20.74 -15.75
CA GLU A 263 3.18 -21.75 -15.65
C GLU A 263 2.77 -22.91 -14.76
N SER A 264 2.36 -22.63 -13.52
CA SER A 264 1.96 -23.68 -12.56
C SER A 264 0.54 -24.20 -12.76
N LYS A 265 -0.30 -23.50 -13.53
CA LYS A 265 -1.74 -23.75 -13.70
C LYS A 265 -2.55 -23.67 -12.39
N GLU A 266 -1.98 -23.03 -11.38
CA GLU A 266 -2.57 -22.92 -10.07
C GLU A 266 -3.29 -21.59 -9.86
N TRP A 267 -4.42 -21.65 -9.16
CA TRP A 267 -5.13 -20.46 -8.72
C TRP A 267 -4.37 -19.76 -7.60
N ARG A 268 -4.32 -18.43 -7.69
CA ARG A 268 -3.72 -17.51 -6.71
C ARG A 268 -4.67 -16.38 -6.38
N ILE A 269 -4.71 -16.00 -5.11
CA ILE A 269 -5.40 -14.80 -4.63
C ILE A 269 -4.59 -13.58 -5.10
N ASN A 270 -5.24 -12.67 -5.81
CA ASN A 270 -4.60 -11.50 -6.42
C ASN A 270 -4.93 -10.19 -5.70
N SER A 271 -6.20 -9.96 -5.39
CA SER A 271 -6.68 -8.70 -4.83
C SER A 271 -8.06 -8.87 -4.17
N LEU A 272 -8.47 -7.86 -3.40
CA LEU A 272 -9.85 -7.73 -2.90
C LEU A 272 -10.56 -6.72 -3.80
N SER A 273 -11.57 -7.18 -4.54
CA SER A 273 -12.19 -6.40 -5.62
C SER A 273 -13.23 -5.37 -5.15
N ASN A 274 -13.78 -5.52 -3.95
CA ASN A 274 -14.86 -4.67 -3.44
C ASN A 274 -14.55 -4.01 -2.08
N ILE A 275 -13.27 -3.94 -1.69
CA ILE A 275 -12.89 -3.53 -0.34
C ILE A 275 -13.28 -2.07 -0.02
N ALA A 276 -13.20 -1.16 -0.99
CA ALA A 276 -13.65 0.23 -0.82
C ALA A 276 -15.15 0.30 -0.51
N GLN A 277 -15.97 -0.45 -1.26
CA GLN A 277 -17.42 -0.52 -1.04
C GLN A 277 -17.78 -1.13 0.32
N VAL A 278 -17.05 -2.16 0.73
CA VAL A 278 -17.20 -2.78 2.06
C VAL A 278 -16.86 -1.77 3.16
N MET A 279 -15.78 -1.00 2.98
CA MET A 279 -15.40 0.03 3.95
C MET A 279 -16.40 1.19 4.02
N GLU A 280 -16.96 1.63 2.90
CA GLU A 280 -18.04 2.63 2.88
C GLU A 280 -19.29 2.16 3.62
N GLN A 281 -19.64 0.88 3.52
CA GLN A 281 -20.76 0.30 4.27
C GLN A 281 -20.46 0.20 5.77
N LEU A 282 -19.23 -0.21 6.13
CA LEU A 282 -18.83 -0.43 7.52
C LEU A 282 -18.53 0.86 8.27
N GLU A 283 -17.95 1.84 7.60
CA GLU A 283 -17.56 3.13 8.15
C GLU A 283 -17.88 4.23 7.12
N PRO A 284 -19.12 4.76 7.11
CA PRO A 284 -19.52 5.79 6.16
C PRO A 284 -18.66 7.06 6.23
N ALA A 285 -18.06 7.35 7.39
CA ALA A 285 -17.15 8.47 7.59
C ALA A 285 -15.75 8.24 6.99
N TYR A 286 -15.44 7.02 6.54
CA TYR A 286 -14.12 6.63 6.06
C TYR A 286 -13.52 7.56 4.99
N GLN A 287 -14.31 7.88 3.96
CA GLN A 287 -13.85 8.77 2.90
C GLN A 287 -13.63 10.19 3.43
N THR A 288 -14.52 10.66 4.29
CA THR A 288 -14.41 11.98 4.94
C THR A 288 -13.15 12.07 5.79
N ASP A 289 -12.85 11.04 6.60
CA ASP A 289 -11.61 10.98 7.40
C ASP A 289 -10.36 11.13 6.52
N ILE A 290 -10.36 10.52 5.33
CA ILE A 290 -9.24 10.62 4.38
C ILE A 290 -9.19 12.01 3.75
N HIS A 291 -10.32 12.59 3.36
CA HIS A 291 -10.37 13.94 2.82
C HIS A 291 -9.87 14.96 3.84
N GLU A 292 -10.29 14.89 5.09
CA GLU A 292 -9.84 15.77 6.18
C GLU A 292 -8.33 15.61 6.44
N LEU A 293 -7.81 14.37 6.42
CA LEU A 293 -6.38 14.10 6.51
C LEU A 293 -5.61 14.78 5.37
N VAL A 294 -6.12 14.69 4.14
CA VAL A 294 -5.50 15.31 2.97
C VAL A 294 -5.54 16.83 3.06
N GLU A 295 -6.69 17.42 3.38
CA GLU A 295 -6.86 18.86 3.54
C GLU A 295 -5.93 19.41 4.63
N TYR A 296 -5.86 18.74 5.78
CA TYR A 296 -4.92 19.10 6.85
C TYR A 296 -3.47 19.04 6.37
N SER A 297 -3.09 17.98 5.64
CA SER A 297 -1.72 17.81 5.17
C SER A 297 -1.27 18.91 4.20
N LEU A 298 -2.19 19.39 3.38
CA LEU A 298 -1.94 20.38 2.32
C LEU A 298 -2.31 21.81 2.75
N SER A 299 -2.76 22.00 3.99
CA SER A 299 -3.16 23.31 4.51
C SER A 299 -2.04 24.34 4.37
N GLY A 300 -2.34 25.48 3.75
CA GLY A 300 -1.35 26.53 3.47
C GLY A 300 -0.34 26.20 2.38
N MET A 301 -0.48 25.10 1.63
CA MET A 301 0.31 24.82 0.42
C MET A 301 -0.44 25.38 -0.79
N SER A 302 0.04 26.50 -1.34
CA SER A 302 -0.54 27.12 -2.53
C SER A 302 0.54 27.61 -3.49
N ASN A 303 0.17 27.76 -4.76
CA ASN A 303 1.05 28.35 -5.77
C ASN A 303 1.56 29.74 -5.36
N LYS A 304 0.72 30.54 -4.68
CA LYS A 304 1.10 31.89 -4.22
C LYS A 304 2.17 31.86 -3.13
N ASN A 305 2.08 30.90 -2.22
CA ASN A 305 3.09 30.71 -1.18
C ASN A 305 4.40 30.24 -1.79
N MET A 306 4.34 29.32 -2.77
CA MET A 306 5.53 28.89 -3.51
C MET A 306 6.14 30.01 -4.36
N GLU A 307 5.33 30.85 -5.00
CA GLU A 307 5.81 32.00 -5.78
C GLU A 307 6.52 33.02 -4.88
N THR A 308 5.99 33.27 -3.68
CA THR A 308 6.63 34.09 -2.65
C THR A 308 7.96 33.46 -2.19
N ASP A 309 7.98 32.15 -1.94
CA ASP A 309 9.19 31.42 -1.56
C ASP A 309 10.23 31.39 -2.70
N MET A 310 9.78 31.28 -3.95
CA MET A 310 10.62 31.33 -5.16
C MET A 310 11.16 32.73 -5.41
N HIS A 311 10.40 33.78 -5.12
CA HIS A 311 10.89 35.15 -5.13
C HIS A 311 11.96 35.35 -4.05
N GLY A 312 11.71 34.90 -2.82
CA GLY A 312 12.72 34.90 -1.76
C GLY A 312 13.97 34.10 -2.14
N MET A 313 13.81 32.97 -2.82
CA MET A 313 14.91 32.14 -3.34
C MET A 313 15.68 32.83 -4.46
N THR A 314 14.99 33.50 -5.38
CA THR A 314 15.60 34.29 -6.45
C THR A 314 16.43 35.43 -5.86
N GLU A 315 15.95 36.07 -4.80
CA GLU A 315 16.71 37.09 -4.07
C GLU A 315 17.91 36.48 -3.33
N ARG A 316 17.79 35.30 -2.71
CA ARG A 316 18.93 34.59 -2.10
C ARG A 316 19.97 34.17 -3.15
N LEU A 317 19.56 33.66 -4.29
CA LEU A 317 20.43 33.34 -5.43
C LEU A 317 21.11 34.60 -5.95
N LYS A 318 20.41 35.74 -6.07
CA LYS A 318 21.04 37.02 -6.44
C LYS A 318 22.03 37.53 -5.39
N GLN A 319 21.90 37.13 -4.12
CA GLN A 319 22.80 37.50 -3.04
C GLN A 319 23.98 36.52 -2.86
N ASP A 320 23.91 35.34 -3.48
CA ASP A 320 24.97 34.34 -3.43
C ASP A 320 26.24 34.85 -4.18
N PRO A 321 27.42 34.85 -3.55
CA PRO A 321 28.65 35.40 -4.14
C PRO A 321 29.04 34.73 -5.47
N THR A 322 28.73 33.44 -5.62
CA THR A 322 28.96 32.67 -6.85
C THR A 322 28.09 33.17 -7.99
N THR A 323 26.84 33.50 -7.69
CA THR A 323 25.85 34.00 -8.66
C THR A 323 26.07 35.47 -9.00
N GLN A 324 26.49 36.30 -8.05
CA GLN A 324 26.89 37.69 -8.32
C GLN A 324 28.12 37.79 -9.21
N ASN A 325 29.13 36.94 -8.99
CA ASN A 325 30.31 36.87 -9.84
C ASN A 325 29.97 36.42 -11.28
N LEU A 326 28.93 35.59 -11.44
CA LEU A 326 28.42 35.19 -12.76
C LEU A 326 27.63 36.31 -13.43
N LEU A 327 26.74 37.00 -12.71
CA LEU A 327 25.93 38.10 -13.22
C LEU A 327 26.79 39.32 -13.62
N ASN A 328 27.80 39.65 -12.83
CA ASN A 328 28.72 40.75 -13.13
C ASN A 328 29.60 40.46 -14.36
N ASN A 329 30.04 39.21 -14.54
CA ASN A 329 30.80 38.82 -15.74
C ASN A 329 29.95 38.77 -17.03
N ILE A 330 28.63 38.59 -16.92
CA ILE A 330 27.71 38.66 -18.05
C ILE A 330 27.40 40.12 -18.41
N LYS A 331 27.23 41.01 -17.41
CA LYS A 331 27.07 42.45 -17.64
C LYS A 331 28.31 43.11 -18.28
N LEU A 332 29.50 42.57 -18.07
CA LEU A 332 30.75 43.05 -18.66
C LEU A 332 30.98 42.60 -20.13
N ARG A 333 30.03 41.87 -20.74
CA ARG A 333 30.14 41.37 -22.12
C ARG A 333 29.15 42.01 -23.12
N PHE A 334 28.49 43.11 -22.75
CA PHE A 334 27.76 43.97 -23.68
C PHE A 334 28.44 45.34 -23.77
#